data_AF-A0A5K1BUP3-F1
#
_entry.id   AF-A0A5K1BUP3-F1
#
_cell.length_a   1.000
_cell.length_b   1.000
_cell.length_c   1.000
_cell.angle_alpha   90.00
_cell.angle_beta   90.00
_cell.angle_gamma   90.00
#
_symmetry.space_group_name_H-M   'P 1'
#
loop_
_entity.id
_entity.type
_entity.pdbx_description
1 polymer ?
#
loop_
_entity_poly.entity_id
_entity_poly.type
_entity_poly.pdbx_seq_one_letter_code
_entity_poly.pdbx_strand_id
1 'polypeptide(L)' 'DPKNSHLRDLEGAEERLILCRADLLDYESLLQAIQGCQGVFHTASPVTDDP' A
#
# COMPACT_ATOMS: atom_id res chain seq x y z
N ASP A 1 -4.05 -3.29 -11.43
CA ASP A 1 -2.60 -3.60 -11.48
C ASP A 1 -2.45 -5.11 -11.34
N PRO A 2 -1.96 -5.81 -12.38
CA PRO A 2 -1.73 -7.26 -12.33
C PRO A 2 -0.83 -7.70 -11.17
N LYS A 3 0.09 -6.85 -10.70
CA LYS A 3 0.99 -7.17 -9.57
C LYS A 3 0.20 -7.39 -8.28
N ASN A 4 -0.85 -6.61 -8.05
CA ASN A 4 -1.58 -6.55 -6.78
C ASN A 4 -2.99 -7.15 -6.86
N SER A 5 -3.38 -7.75 -8.00
CA SER A 5 -4.75 -8.23 -8.21
C SER A 5 -5.15 -9.31 -7.20
N HIS A 6 -4.22 -10.20 -6.86
CA HIS A 6 -4.40 -11.30 -5.92
C HIS A 6 -4.81 -10.84 -4.51
N LEU A 7 -4.50 -9.59 -4.12
CA LEU A 7 -4.90 -9.06 -2.81
C LEU A 7 -6.42 -8.94 -2.67
N ARG A 8 -7.15 -8.82 -3.79
CA ARG A 8 -8.61 -8.74 -3.80
C ARG A 8 -9.28 -10.08 -3.52
N ASP A 9 -8.56 -11.19 -3.67
CA ASP A 9 -9.09 -12.53 -3.45
C ASP A 9 -8.92 -12.98 -1.98
N LEU A 10 -8.30 -12.15 -1.13
CA LEU A 10 -8.15 -12.44 0.30
C LEU A 10 -9.50 -12.36 1.02
N GLU A 11 -9.67 -13.20 2.05
CA GLU A 11 -10.89 -13.20 2.86
C GLU A 11 -11.15 -11.82 3.48
N GLY A 12 -12.30 -11.24 3.15
CA GLY A 12 -12.73 -9.95 3.64
C GLY A 12 -12.15 -8.73 2.92
N ALA A 13 -11.46 -8.93 1.79
CA ALA A 13 -10.89 -7.85 1.00
C ALA A 13 -11.96 -6.96 0.36
N GLU A 14 -13.09 -7.54 -0.08
CA GLU A 14 -14.19 -6.79 -0.70
C GLU A 14 -14.77 -5.72 0.23
N GLU A 15 -14.83 -5.99 1.54
CA GLU A 15 -15.44 -5.08 2.52
C GLU A 15 -14.43 -4.16 3.22
N ARG A 16 -13.15 -4.56 3.33
CA ARG A 16 -12.17 -3.88 4.20
C ARG A 16 -10.86 -3.48 3.54
N LEU A 17 -10.56 -3.97 2.33
CA LEU A 17 -9.30 -3.64 1.66
C LEU A 17 -9.48 -2.51 0.64
N ILE A 18 -8.75 -1.42 0.85
CA ILE A 18 -8.64 -0.34 -0.12
C ILE A 18 -7.21 -0.35 -0.67
N LEU A 19 -7.09 -0.53 -1.99
CA LEU A 19 -5.80 -0.42 -2.68
C LEU A 19 -5.59 1.03 -3.12
N CYS A 20 -4.74 1.75 -2.39
CA CYS A 20 -4.30 3.09 -2.73
C CYS A 20 -3.02 3.02 -3.57
N ARG A 21 -2.89 3.90 -4.57
CA ARG A 21 -1.64 4.09 -5.31
C ARG A 21 -0.81 5.15 -4.58
N ALA A 22 0.41 4.81 -4.20
CA ALA A 22 1.36 5.74 -3.57
C ALA A 22 2.80 5.36 -3.95
N ASP A 23 3.70 6.34 -3.90
CA ASP A 23 5.15 6.19 -4.07
C ASP A 23 5.86 6.67 -2.79
N LEU A 24 6.89 5.95 -2.35
CA LEU A 24 7.64 6.28 -1.13
C LEU A 24 8.35 7.63 -1.20
N LEU A 25 8.67 8.11 -2.41
CA LEU A 25 9.33 9.39 -2.64
C LEU A 25 8.34 10.52 -2.96
N ASP A 26 7.04 10.23 -3.06
CA ASP A 26 5.98 11.21 -3.28
C ASP A 26 5.16 11.42 -1.99
N TYR A 27 5.47 12.51 -1.30
CA TYR A 27 4.83 12.90 -0.04
C TYR A 27 3.31 13.04 -0.15
N GLU A 28 2.80 13.66 -1.22
CA GLU A 28 1.36 13.91 -1.35
C GLU A 28 0.60 12.60 -1.57
N SER A 29 1.21 11.66 -2.30
CA SER A 29 0.63 10.33 -2.48
C SER A 29 0.51 9.55 -1.16
N LEU A 30 1.50 9.68 -0.28
CA LEU A 30 1.49 9.07 1.05
C LEU A 30 0.49 9.75 1.97
N LEU A 31 0.45 11.09 1.97
CA LEU A 31 -0.51 11.86 2.76
C LEU A 31 -1.94 11.44 2.43
N GLN A 32 -2.27 11.36 1.14
CA GLN A 32 -3.60 10.92 0.69
C GLN A 32 -3.94 9.49 1.14
N ALA A 33 -2.97 8.58 1.10
CA ALA A 33 -3.18 7.19 1.52
C ALA A 33 -3.31 7.00 3.04
N ILE A 34 -2.68 7.87 3.83
CA ILE A 34 -2.60 7.76 5.31
C ILE A 34 -3.67 8.60 6.01
N GLN A 35 -4.19 9.65 5.37
CA GLN A 35 -5.12 10.57 6.00
C GLN A 35 -6.36 9.84 6.54
N GLY A 36 -6.60 9.99 7.85
CA GLY A 36 -7.73 9.36 8.55
C GLY A 36 -7.42 8.01 9.20
N CYS A 37 -6.24 7.43 8.97
CA CYS A 37 -5.81 6.22 9.68
C CYS A 37 -5.45 6.52 11.14
N GLN A 38 -5.85 5.63 12.07
CA GLN A 38 -5.44 5.71 13.48
C GLN A 38 -4.00 5.22 13.72
N GLY A 39 -3.46 4.40 12.82
CA GLY A 39 -2.12 3.86 12.89
C GLY A 39 -1.61 3.45 11.51
N VAL A 40 -0.29 3.46 11.34
CA VAL A 40 0.37 3.16 10.07
C VAL A 40 1.45 2.11 10.31
N PHE A 41 1.44 1.04 9.51
CA PHE A 41 2.52 0.07 9.44
C PHE A 41 3.36 0.37 8.20
N HIS A 42 4.57 0.91 8.39
CA HIS A 42 5.49 1.17 7.29
C HIS A 42 6.32 -0.09 7.00
N THR A 43 5.93 -0.84 5.97
CA THR A 43 6.61 -2.08 5.54
C THR A 43 7.35 -1.93 4.21
N ALA A 44 7.02 -0.91 3.43
CA ALA A 44 7.57 -0.71 2.11
C ALA A 44 9.00 -0.16 2.20
N SER A 45 9.96 -0.95 1.72
CA SER A 45 11.35 -0.56 1.47
C SER A 45 11.78 -1.24 0.18
N PRO A 46 12.54 -0.58 -0.71
CA PRO A 46 13.17 -1.28 -1.82
C PRO A 46 14.01 -2.43 -1.28
N VAL A 47 13.86 -3.60 -1.89
CA VAL A 47 14.78 -4.73 -1.71
C VAL A 47 15.59 -4.81 -2.99
N THR A 48 16.90 -4.62 -2.87
CA THR A 48 17.85 -4.68 -3.97
C THR A 48 18.82 -5.82 -3.74
N ASP A 49 19.29 -6.43 -4.82
CA ASP A 49 20.35 -7.44 -4.81
C ASP A 49 21.75 -6.79 -4.94
N ASP A 50 21.84 -5.45 -4.91
CA ASP A 50 23.13 -4.74 -4.87
C ASP A 50 23.87 -5.05 -3.55
N PRO A 51 25.16 -5.46 -3.61
CA PRO A 51 25.96 -5.78 -2.42
C PRO A 51 26.31 -4.55 -1.56
#